data_AF-A0A2W7BV38-F1
#
_entry.id   AF-A0A2W7BV38-F1
#
_cell.length_a   1.000
_cell.length_b   1.000
_cell.length_c   1.000
_cell.angle_alpha   90.00
_cell.angle_beta   90.00
_cell.angle_gamma   90.00
#
_symmetry.space_group_name_H-M   'P 1'
#
loop_
_entity.id
_entity.type
_entity.pdbx_description
1 polymer ?
#
loop_
_entity_poly.entity_id
_entity_poly.type
_entity_poly.pdbx_seq_one_letter_code
_entity_poly.pdbx_strand_id
1 'polypeptide(L)'
;MNTTSFMSFFDHCVGSWKTERTYHYLTRNEVERSRTEFTIAPLTVELKNKVLQDNQYSLEEDLEKFPGFSLGFYTISEKGEEVSQSLNFIFVPTSEENGWLSGDYLRDRAYEESRPIISRFRFNNQHRELLMTTNYTEVVSVDSITLVNPTFRIRKIINYHRPEEGNPLQHPRLVGFGVELKV
;
A
#
# COMPACT_ATOMS: atom_id res chain seq x y z
N MET A 1 15.65 14.63 -8.10
CA MET A 1 14.32 14.01 -8.06
C MET A 1 13.42 14.90 -7.24
N ASN A 2 12.32 15.38 -7.82
CA ASN A 2 11.38 16.26 -7.14
C ASN A 2 10.33 15.40 -6.42
N THR A 3 10.44 15.32 -5.09
CA THR A 3 9.52 14.52 -4.26
C THR A 3 8.47 15.35 -3.55
N THR A 4 8.39 16.67 -3.76
CA THR A 4 7.52 17.57 -2.98
C THR A 4 6.04 17.14 -3.01
N SER A 5 5.51 16.84 -4.19
CA SER A 5 4.12 16.39 -4.32
C SER A 5 3.87 15.00 -3.73
N PHE A 6 4.90 14.14 -3.75
CA PHE A 6 4.84 12.81 -3.14
C PHE A 6 4.82 12.90 -1.61
N MET A 7 5.65 13.78 -1.02
CA MET A 7 5.60 14.08 0.42
C MET A 7 4.23 14.66 0.81
N SER A 8 3.75 15.65 0.06
CA SER A 8 2.44 16.27 0.31
C SER A 8 1.27 15.27 0.19
N PHE A 9 1.35 14.31 -0.73
CA PHE A 9 0.37 13.22 -0.81
C PHE A 9 0.30 12.43 0.50
N PHE A 10 1.45 12.10 1.09
CA PHE A 10 1.47 11.36 2.34
C PHE A 10 1.14 12.21 3.57
N ASP A 11 1.48 13.50 3.59
CA ASP A 11 1.05 14.42 4.65
C ASP A 11 -0.48 14.41 4.76
N HIS A 12 -1.18 14.40 3.62
CA HIS A 12 -2.62 14.25 3.61
C HIS A 12 -3.10 12.86 4.06
N CYS A 13 -2.31 11.80 3.86
CA CYS A 13 -2.64 10.45 4.29
C CYS A 13 -2.52 10.23 5.81
N VAL A 14 -1.70 11.00 6.52
CA VAL A 14 -1.55 10.89 7.98
C VAL A 14 -2.86 11.22 8.70
N GLY A 15 -3.24 10.41 9.68
CA GLY A 15 -4.47 10.56 10.47
C GLY A 15 -5.33 9.30 10.48
N SER A 16 -6.55 9.45 11.01
CA SER A 16 -7.53 8.37 11.13
C SER A 16 -8.48 8.37 9.94
N TRP A 17 -8.87 7.18 9.52
CA TRP A 17 -9.72 6.96 8.36
C TRP A 17 -10.71 5.84 8.62
N LYS A 18 -11.83 5.92 7.92
CA LYS A 18 -12.82 4.85 7.82
C LYS A 18 -13.06 4.48 6.37
N THR A 19 -13.31 3.21 6.10
CA THR A 19 -13.62 2.74 4.76
C THR A 19 -14.59 1.57 4.79
N GLU A 20 -15.50 1.56 3.81
CA GLU A 20 -16.14 0.33 3.39
C GLU A 20 -15.41 -0.20 2.16
N ARG A 21 -14.99 -1.47 2.22
CA ARG A 21 -14.37 -2.17 1.11
C ARG A 21 -15.29 -3.24 0.58
N THR A 22 -15.29 -3.42 -0.73
CA THR A 22 -15.96 -4.52 -1.41
C THR A 22 -14.92 -5.34 -2.15
N TYR A 23 -14.95 -6.66 -1.99
CA TYR A 23 -14.07 -7.61 -2.66
C TYR A 23 -14.89 -8.54 -3.54
N HIS A 24 -14.57 -8.56 -4.83
CA HIS A 24 -15.13 -9.47 -5.81
C HIS A 24 -14.17 -10.65 -6.00
N TYR A 25 -14.53 -11.82 -5.50
CA TYR A 25 -13.78 -13.06 -5.67
C TYR A 25 -14.20 -13.74 -6.98
N LEU A 26 -13.43 -13.51 -8.04
CA LEU A 26 -13.79 -13.91 -9.41
C LEU A 26 -13.79 -15.43 -9.60
N THR A 27 -12.97 -16.16 -8.84
CA THR A 27 -12.91 -17.63 -8.89
C THR A 27 -14.08 -18.31 -8.19
N ARG A 28 -14.78 -17.60 -7.29
CA ARG A 28 -15.91 -18.11 -6.50
C ARG A 28 -17.25 -17.46 -6.90
N ASN A 29 -17.21 -16.42 -7.73
CA ASN A 29 -18.36 -15.58 -8.05
C ASN A 29 -19.04 -15.02 -6.78
N GLU A 30 -18.22 -14.61 -5.81
CA GLU A 30 -18.66 -14.07 -4.52
C GLU A 30 -18.29 -12.60 -4.40
N VAL A 31 -19.14 -11.84 -3.69
CA VAL A 31 -18.86 -10.48 -3.29
C VAL A 31 -18.91 -10.42 -1.78
N GLU A 32 -17.88 -9.84 -1.17
CA GLU A 32 -17.80 -9.65 0.27
C GLU A 32 -17.58 -8.18 0.60
N ARG A 33 -18.21 -7.71 1.67
CA ARG A 33 -18.03 -6.35 2.19
C ARG A 33 -17.32 -6.37 3.54
N SER A 34 -16.54 -5.34 3.79
CA SER A 34 -15.93 -5.11 5.10
C SER A 34 -15.96 -3.64 5.47
N ARG A 35 -16.01 -3.37 6.78
CA ARG A 35 -15.81 -2.05 7.37
C ARG A 35 -14.45 -2.04 8.04
N THR A 36 -13.62 -1.05 7.71
CA THR A 36 -12.29 -0.91 8.29
C THR A 36 -12.11 0.50 8.83
N GLU A 37 -11.64 0.60 10.06
CA GLU A 37 -11.06 1.80 10.62
C GLU A 37 -9.55 1.63 10.70
N PHE A 38 -8.80 2.66 10.32
CA PHE A 38 -7.35 2.60 10.36
C PHE A 38 -6.72 3.96 10.62
N THR A 39 -5.53 3.93 11.21
CA THR A 39 -4.76 5.13 11.56
C THR A 39 -3.38 5.03 10.93
N ILE A 40 -2.95 6.12 10.30
CA ILE A 40 -1.63 6.27 9.71
C ILE A 40 -0.86 7.32 10.52
N ALA A 41 0.30 6.94 11.04
CA ALA A 41 1.21 7.82 11.78
C ALA A 41 2.61 7.76 11.18
N PRO A 42 3.39 8.86 11.18
CA PRO A 42 4.77 8.85 10.71
C PRO A 42 5.64 7.94 11.60
N LEU A 43 6.64 7.29 10.99
CA LEU A 43 7.66 6.52 11.72
C LEU A 43 8.78 7.44 12.24
N THR A 44 9.33 7.08 13.39
CA THR A 44 10.61 7.60 13.85
C THR A 44 11.76 7.00 13.03
N VAL A 45 12.94 7.61 13.09
CA VAL A 45 14.16 7.11 12.42
C VAL A 45 14.54 5.71 12.88
N GLU A 46 14.32 5.38 14.16
CA GLU A 46 14.61 4.05 14.72
C GLU A 46 13.72 2.99 14.08
N LEU A 47 12.42 3.27 13.94
CA LEU A 47 11.48 2.37 13.28
C LEU A 47 11.76 2.27 11.78
N LYS A 48 12.16 3.37 11.13
CA LYS A 48 12.60 3.33 9.74
C LYS A 48 13.80 2.39 9.57
N ASN A 49 14.83 2.53 10.41
CA ASN A 49 15.99 1.65 10.42
C ASN A 49 15.59 0.18 10.61
N LYS A 50 14.65 -0.09 11.52
CA LYS A 50 14.15 -1.46 11.74
C LYS A 50 13.51 -2.04 10.48
N VAL A 51 12.66 -1.29 9.78
CA VAL A 51 12.05 -1.76 8.52
C VAL A 51 13.11 -2.07 7.47
N LEU A 52 14.17 -1.25 7.35
CA LEU A 52 15.27 -1.51 6.43
C LEU A 52 16.05 -2.78 6.80
N GLN A 53 16.38 -2.95 8.10
CA GLN A 53 17.09 -4.13 8.60
C GLN A 53 16.30 -5.42 8.40
N ASP A 54 15.00 -5.40 8.73
CA ASP A 54 14.11 -6.56 8.57
C ASP A 54 14.02 -6.97 7.08
N ASN A 55 14.13 -6.01 6.16
CA ASN A 55 14.16 -6.25 4.71
C ASN A 55 15.58 -6.48 4.13
N GLN A 56 16.62 -6.49 4.97
CA GLN A 56 18.03 -6.57 4.54
C GLN A 56 18.38 -5.54 3.46
N TYR A 57 17.79 -4.35 3.57
CA TYR A 57 17.92 -3.29 2.58
C TYR A 57 18.97 -2.27 3.02
N SER A 58 19.99 -2.06 2.20
CA SER A 58 21.05 -1.07 2.46
C SER A 58 20.70 0.28 1.86
N LEU A 59 20.75 1.33 2.69
CA LEU A 59 20.51 2.71 2.29
C LEU A 59 21.49 3.62 3.03
N GLU A 60 22.34 4.32 2.28
CA GLU A 60 23.36 5.22 2.82
C GLU A 60 22.86 6.66 3.01
N GLU A 61 21.67 6.95 2.51
CA GLU A 61 21.05 8.27 2.56
C GLU A 61 20.37 8.54 3.91
N ASP A 62 20.20 9.83 4.22
CA ASP A 62 19.47 10.29 5.39
C ASP A 62 18.01 9.83 5.37
N LEU A 63 17.63 9.02 6.36
CA LEU A 63 16.31 8.39 6.49
C LEU A 63 15.17 9.38 6.66
N GLU A 64 15.45 10.60 7.09
CA GLU A 64 14.41 11.62 7.24
C GLU A 64 13.81 12.07 5.90
N LYS A 65 14.52 11.84 4.80
CA LYS A 65 14.06 12.17 3.44
C LYS A 65 13.00 11.21 2.91
N PHE A 66 12.88 10.02 3.50
CA PHE A 66 12.01 8.97 3.00
C PHE A 66 10.69 8.90 3.79
N PRO A 67 9.53 8.90 3.10
CA PRO A 67 8.25 8.69 3.76
C PRO A 67 8.21 7.32 4.44
N GLY A 68 7.93 7.31 5.74
CA GLY A 68 7.75 6.09 6.51
C GLY A 68 6.57 6.20 7.45
N PHE A 69 5.73 5.16 7.51
CA PHE A 69 4.48 5.19 8.29
C PHE A 69 4.22 3.88 9.02
N SER A 70 3.61 4.02 10.19
CA SER A 70 2.89 2.95 10.87
C SER A 70 1.43 3.01 10.46
N LEU A 71 0.84 1.86 10.12
CA LEU A 71 -0.57 1.71 9.83
C LEU A 71 -1.14 0.62 10.73
N GLY A 72 -2.04 1.01 11.62
CA GLY A 72 -2.87 0.09 12.40
C GLY A 72 -4.29 0.10 11.86
N PHE A 73 -4.93 -1.07 11.75
CA PHE A 73 -6.30 -1.18 11.29
C PHE A 73 -7.09 -2.22 12.09
N TYR A 74 -8.41 -2.01 12.11
CA TYR A 74 -9.41 -2.93 12.62
C TYR A 74 -10.50 -3.09 11.56
N THR A 75 -10.79 -4.33 11.18
CA THR A 75 -11.75 -4.67 10.13
C THR A 75 -12.81 -5.62 10.65
N ILE A 76 -14.06 -5.39 10.27
CA ILE A 76 -15.19 -6.29 10.47
C ILE A 76 -15.73 -6.67 9.10
N SER A 77 -15.77 -7.96 8.76
CA SER A 77 -16.41 -8.46 7.54
C SER A 77 -17.93 -8.49 7.69
N GLU A 78 -18.68 -8.53 6.58
CA GLU A 78 -20.14 -8.69 6.63
C GLU A 78 -20.59 -10.03 7.25
N LYS A 79 -19.67 -10.99 7.37
CA LYS A 79 -19.88 -12.27 8.07
C LYS A 79 -19.62 -12.17 9.57
N GLY A 80 -19.21 -10.99 10.07
CA GLY A 80 -18.89 -10.74 11.47
C GLY A 80 -17.48 -11.17 11.87
N GLU A 81 -16.60 -11.46 10.91
CA GLU A 81 -15.20 -11.80 11.22
C GLU A 81 -14.43 -10.52 11.52
N GLU A 82 -13.63 -10.56 12.59
CA GLU A 82 -12.88 -9.41 13.06
C GLU A 82 -11.38 -9.63 12.90
N VAL A 83 -10.69 -8.65 12.32
CA VAL A 83 -9.23 -8.68 12.12
C VAL A 83 -8.62 -7.36 12.55
N SER A 84 -7.61 -7.43 13.41
CA SER A 84 -6.78 -6.28 13.79
C SER A 84 -5.32 -6.57 13.48
N GLN A 85 -4.64 -5.62 12.85
CA GLN A 85 -3.20 -5.73 12.60
C GLN A 85 -2.57 -4.35 12.46
N SER A 86 -1.27 -4.29 12.72
CA SER A 86 -0.43 -3.13 12.43
C SER A 86 0.79 -3.54 11.61
N LEU A 87 1.26 -2.63 10.78
CA LEU A 87 2.51 -2.78 10.01
C LEU A 87 3.24 -1.45 9.89
N ASN A 88 4.54 -1.52 9.67
CA ASN A 88 5.40 -0.37 9.41
C ASN A 88 5.95 -0.47 7.99
N PHE A 89 6.04 0.67 7.31
CA PHE A 89 6.52 0.70 5.94
C PHE A 89 7.24 1.98 5.57
N ILE A 90 8.07 1.89 4.52
CA ILE A 90 8.85 2.99 3.96
C ILE A 90 8.74 2.98 2.45
N PHE A 91 8.72 4.17 1.85
CA PHE A 91 8.91 4.36 0.42
C PHE A 91 10.30 4.95 0.16
N VAL A 92 11.07 4.29 -0.71
CA VAL A 92 12.41 4.71 -1.14
C VAL A 92 12.34 5.02 -2.64
N PRO A 93 12.13 6.29 -3.05
CA PRO A 93 12.17 6.68 -4.45
C PRO A 93 13.56 6.47 -5.05
N THR A 94 13.64 5.86 -6.22
CA THR A 94 14.91 5.55 -6.90
C THR A 94 15.02 6.21 -8.28
N SER A 95 13.90 6.59 -8.89
CA SER A 95 13.88 7.19 -10.23
C SER A 95 12.66 8.08 -10.45
N GLU A 96 12.80 9.03 -11.37
CA GLU A 96 11.74 9.91 -11.83
C GLU A 96 11.80 10.03 -13.35
N GLU A 97 10.69 9.74 -14.02
CA GLU A 97 10.58 9.79 -15.47
C GLU A 97 9.18 10.23 -15.91
N ASN A 98 9.07 11.22 -16.80
CA ASN A 98 7.81 11.68 -17.39
C ASN A 98 6.70 11.98 -16.36
N GLY A 99 7.06 12.58 -15.21
CA GLY A 99 6.12 12.91 -14.12
C GLY A 99 5.72 11.73 -13.23
N TRP A 100 6.33 10.56 -13.43
CA TRP A 100 6.21 9.39 -12.57
C TRP A 100 7.42 9.25 -11.67
N LEU A 101 7.18 9.18 -10.36
CA LEU A 101 8.17 8.77 -9.39
C LEU A 101 8.08 7.25 -9.22
N SER A 102 9.19 6.53 -9.18
CA SER A 102 9.21 5.09 -8.96
C SER A 102 10.24 4.71 -7.91
N GLY A 103 10.05 3.58 -7.25
CA GLY A 103 11.00 3.10 -6.25
C GLY A 103 10.52 1.86 -5.51
N ASP A 104 11.13 1.67 -4.35
CA ASP A 104 10.88 0.51 -3.49
C ASP A 104 9.91 0.86 -2.36
N TYR A 105 9.00 -0.06 -2.08
CA TYR A 105 8.02 -0.01 -1.01
C TYR A 105 8.28 -1.18 -0.07
N LEU A 106 8.83 -0.87 1.10
CA LEU A 106 9.29 -1.86 2.08
C LEU A 106 8.30 -1.94 3.21
N ARG A 107 7.99 -3.16 3.66
CA ARG A 107 7.16 -3.42 4.84
C ARG A 107 7.87 -4.36 5.80
N ASP A 108 7.68 -4.16 7.10
CA ASP A 108 8.15 -5.09 8.13
C ASP A 108 7.36 -6.41 8.13
N ARG A 109 6.08 -6.36 7.72
CA ARG A 109 5.23 -7.53 7.52
C ARG A 109 4.22 -7.29 6.40
N ALA A 110 3.87 -8.34 5.67
CA ALA A 110 2.84 -8.28 4.65
C ALA A 110 1.49 -8.79 5.17
N TYR A 111 0.43 -8.58 4.37
CA TYR A 111 -0.93 -9.02 4.71
C TYR A 111 -1.11 -10.54 4.51
N GLU A 112 -0.63 -11.05 3.37
CA GLU A 112 -0.73 -12.48 3.01
C GLU A 112 0.41 -13.32 3.60
N GLU A 113 1.52 -12.66 3.97
CA GLU A 113 2.74 -13.34 4.40
C GLU A 113 3.33 -12.62 5.61
N SER A 114 3.50 -13.35 6.71
CA SER A 114 4.09 -12.84 7.97
C SER A 114 5.61 -12.67 7.87
N ARG A 115 6.09 -12.04 6.79
CA ARG A 115 7.50 -11.76 6.54
C ARG A 115 7.70 -10.35 5.97
N PRO A 116 8.90 -9.77 6.14
CA PRO A 116 9.29 -8.56 5.43
C PRO A 116 9.19 -8.74 3.92
N ILE A 117 8.76 -7.68 3.24
CA ILE A 117 8.58 -7.71 1.79
C ILE A 117 8.97 -6.38 1.16
N ILE A 118 9.79 -6.48 0.11
CA ILE A 118 10.11 -5.38 -0.78
C ILE A 118 9.18 -5.49 -1.99
N SER A 119 8.45 -4.43 -2.23
CA SER A 119 7.51 -4.26 -3.35
C SER A 119 7.96 -3.07 -4.20
N ARG A 120 7.39 -2.90 -5.39
CA ARG A 120 7.64 -1.71 -6.21
C ARG A 120 6.49 -0.72 -6.08
N PHE A 121 6.79 0.57 -6.12
CA PHE A 121 5.77 1.60 -6.27
C PHE A 121 6.02 2.48 -7.49
N ARG A 122 4.94 3.08 -7.97
CA ARG A 122 4.95 4.20 -8.91
C ARG A 122 3.97 5.25 -8.42
N PHE A 123 4.32 6.52 -8.51
CA PHE A 123 3.46 7.63 -8.12
C PHE A 123 3.34 8.62 -9.27
N ASN A 124 2.10 8.93 -9.65
CA ASN A 124 1.81 9.96 -10.63
C ASN A 124 1.41 11.26 -9.93
N ASN A 125 2.18 12.31 -10.14
CA ASN A 125 1.90 13.61 -9.54
C ASN A 125 0.60 14.25 -10.06
N GLN A 126 0.34 14.17 -11.37
CA GLN A 126 -0.83 14.80 -12.00
C GLN A 126 -2.15 14.18 -11.48
N HIS A 127 -2.16 12.86 -11.29
CA HIS A 127 -3.35 12.14 -10.84
C HIS A 127 -3.41 11.92 -9.32
N ARG A 128 -2.34 12.25 -8.60
CA ARG A 128 -2.17 11.91 -7.16
C ARG A 128 -2.49 10.44 -6.90
N GLU A 129 -1.96 9.57 -7.76
CA GLU A 129 -2.18 8.13 -7.71
C GLU A 129 -0.88 7.44 -7.32
N LEU A 130 -0.94 6.66 -6.24
CA LEU A 130 0.12 5.76 -5.80
C LEU A 130 -0.26 4.33 -6.19
N LEU A 131 0.53 3.74 -7.07
CA LEU A 131 0.45 2.34 -7.47
C LEU A 131 1.52 1.54 -6.73
N MET A 132 1.16 0.41 -6.14
CA MET A 132 2.06 -0.51 -5.44
C MET A 132 1.86 -1.91 -6.01
N THR A 133 2.95 -2.58 -6.38
CA THR A 133 2.93 -3.95 -6.91
C THR A 133 3.74 -4.86 -6.01
N THR A 134 3.06 -5.85 -5.42
CA THR A 134 3.64 -6.83 -4.51
C THR A 134 3.60 -8.21 -5.15
N ASN A 135 4.75 -8.90 -5.20
CA ASN A 135 4.83 -10.28 -5.66
C ASN A 135 4.81 -11.22 -4.45
N TYR A 136 3.63 -11.77 -4.13
CA TYR A 136 3.48 -12.84 -3.16
C TYR A 136 3.73 -14.20 -3.81
N THR A 137 3.81 -15.26 -3.02
CA THR A 137 4.08 -16.63 -3.50
C THR A 137 3.07 -17.04 -4.56
N GLU A 138 1.77 -16.87 -4.31
CA GLU A 138 0.69 -17.34 -5.18
C GLU A 138 0.10 -16.25 -6.09
N VAL A 139 0.30 -14.98 -5.73
CA VAL A 139 -0.37 -13.85 -6.39
C VAL A 139 0.54 -12.67 -6.61
N VAL A 140 0.24 -11.90 -7.64
CA VAL A 140 0.73 -10.53 -7.77
C VAL A 140 -0.41 -9.59 -7.41
N SER A 141 -0.20 -8.79 -6.37
CA SER A 141 -1.17 -7.80 -5.90
C SER A 141 -0.79 -6.43 -6.41
N VAL A 142 -1.70 -5.81 -7.16
CA VAL A 142 -1.59 -4.42 -7.64
C VAL A 142 -2.58 -3.59 -6.86
N ASP A 143 -2.08 -2.70 -6.02
CA ASP A 143 -2.85 -1.80 -5.17
C ASP A 143 -2.67 -0.36 -5.65
N SER A 144 -3.75 0.40 -5.71
CA SER A 144 -3.77 1.77 -6.18
C SER A 144 -4.54 2.64 -5.21
N ILE A 145 -3.90 3.71 -4.73
CA ILE A 145 -4.52 4.72 -3.88
C ILE A 145 -4.53 6.04 -4.65
N THR A 146 -5.72 6.59 -4.89
CA THR A 146 -5.91 7.90 -5.52
C THR A 146 -6.42 8.90 -4.49
N LEU A 147 -5.67 9.96 -4.22
CA LEU A 147 -6.09 11.02 -3.31
C LEU A 147 -6.96 12.03 -4.07
N VAL A 148 -8.28 11.91 -3.90
CA VAL A 148 -9.25 12.80 -4.55
C VAL A 148 -9.12 14.20 -3.97
N ASN A 149 -9.09 14.30 -2.64
CA ASN A 149 -8.82 15.52 -1.87
C ASN A 149 -8.20 15.15 -0.50
N PRO A 150 -7.76 16.12 0.33
CA PRO A 150 -7.07 15.84 1.60
C PRO A 150 -7.80 14.94 2.61
N THR A 151 -9.13 14.77 2.49
CA THR A 151 -9.95 13.97 3.40
C THR A 151 -10.68 12.81 2.72
N PHE A 152 -10.44 12.59 1.43
CA PHE A 152 -11.11 11.56 0.64
C PHE A 152 -10.14 10.91 -0.35
N ARG A 153 -10.00 9.59 -0.25
CA ARG A 153 -9.22 8.79 -1.18
C ARG A 153 -9.94 7.51 -1.59
N ILE A 154 -9.58 7.01 -2.75
CA ILE A 154 -10.11 5.78 -3.33
C ILE A 154 -8.99 4.76 -3.36
N ARG A 155 -9.29 3.51 -3.01
CA ARG A 155 -8.37 2.39 -3.10
C ARG A 155 -8.92 1.31 -4.04
N LYS A 156 -8.08 0.81 -4.93
CA LYS A 156 -8.37 -0.33 -5.81
C LYS A 156 -7.31 -1.39 -5.60
N ILE A 157 -7.71 -2.64 -5.46
CA ILE A 157 -6.81 -3.77 -5.30
C ILE A 157 -7.15 -4.78 -6.39
N ILE A 158 -6.15 -5.27 -7.11
CA ILE A 158 -6.32 -6.38 -8.03
C ILE A 158 -5.29 -7.44 -7.69
N ASN A 159 -5.74 -8.62 -7.31
CA ASN A 159 -4.87 -9.78 -7.16
C ASN A 159 -4.97 -10.61 -8.44
N TYR A 160 -3.83 -10.86 -9.06
CA TYR A 160 -3.67 -11.76 -10.19
C TYR A 160 -3.10 -13.09 -9.71
N HIS A 161 -3.40 -14.17 -10.42
CA HIS A 161 -2.56 -15.37 -10.35
C HIS A 161 -1.13 -14.97 -10.68
N ARG A 162 -0.15 -15.48 -9.92
CA ARG A 162 1.25 -15.21 -10.22
C ARG A 162 1.62 -15.83 -11.56
N PRO A 163 2.04 -15.03 -12.56
CA PRO A 163 2.53 -15.59 -13.82
C PRO A 163 3.94 -16.15 -13.62
N GLU A 164 4.40 -16.96 -14.57
CA GLU A 164 5.83 -17.22 -14.72
C GLU A 164 6.60 -15.90 -14.91
N GLU A 165 7.87 -15.90 -14.52
CA GLU A 165 8.70 -14.69 -14.59
C GLU A 165 8.79 -14.14 -16.02
N GLY A 166 8.58 -12.83 -16.17
CA GLY A 166 8.56 -12.13 -17.47
C GLY A 166 7.21 -12.15 -18.19
N ASN A 167 6.25 -12.99 -17.79
CA ASN A 167 4.93 -13.03 -18.41
C ASN A 167 3.98 -11.95 -17.84
N PRO A 168 3.04 -11.44 -18.66
CA PRO A 168 2.12 -10.40 -18.23
C PRO A 168 1.05 -10.91 -17.25
N LEU A 169 0.49 -9.99 -16.44
CA LEU A 169 -0.64 -10.25 -15.56
C LEU A 169 -1.93 -10.40 -16.38
N GLN A 170 -2.47 -11.61 -16.49
CA GLN A 170 -3.65 -11.88 -17.32
C GLN A 170 -4.88 -12.36 -16.56
N HIS A 171 -4.70 -13.06 -15.44
CA HIS A 171 -5.79 -13.76 -14.75
C HIS A 171 -6.09 -13.14 -13.39
N PRO A 172 -6.98 -12.13 -13.30
CA PRO A 172 -7.42 -11.60 -12.03
C PRO A 172 -8.23 -12.64 -11.28
N ARG A 173 -8.01 -12.74 -9.97
CA ARG A 173 -8.72 -13.64 -9.04
C ARG A 173 -9.53 -12.88 -8.00
N LEU A 174 -9.10 -11.67 -7.65
CA LEU A 174 -9.83 -10.78 -6.76
C LEU A 174 -9.72 -9.34 -7.25
N VAL A 175 -10.83 -8.61 -7.14
CA VAL A 175 -10.88 -7.15 -7.32
C VAL A 175 -11.48 -6.52 -6.07
N GLY A 176 -10.70 -5.69 -5.38
CA GLY A 176 -11.11 -4.91 -4.22
C GLY A 176 -11.33 -3.45 -4.59
N PHE A 177 -12.33 -2.82 -3.99
CA PHE A 177 -12.59 -1.39 -4.09
C PHE A 177 -12.93 -0.82 -2.71
N GLY A 178 -12.36 0.34 -2.38
CA GLY A 178 -12.60 1.03 -1.12
C GLY A 178 -12.74 2.53 -1.30
N VAL A 179 -13.73 3.09 -0.60
CA VAL A 179 -13.90 4.54 -0.42
C VAL A 179 -13.41 4.85 0.98
N GLU A 180 -12.36 5.65 1.12
CA GLU A 180 -11.72 5.93 2.41
C GLU A 180 -11.90 7.42 2.75
N LEU A 181 -12.55 7.67 3.89
CA LEU A 181 -12.88 9.00 4.40
C LEU A 181 -12.09 9.27 5.68
N LYS A 182 -11.49 10.44 5.76
CA LYS A 182 -10.77 10.88 6.95
C LYS A 182 -11.76 11.20 8.08
N VAL A 183 -11.36 10.92 9.31
CA VAL A 183 -12.15 11.13 10.54
C VAL A 183 -11.56 12.29 11.34
#